data_AF-A0A2V6H414-F1
#
_entry.id   AF-A0A2V6H414-F1
#
_cell.length_a   1.000
_cell.length_b   1.000
_cell.length_c   1.000
_cell.angle_alpha   90.00
_cell.angle_beta   90.00
_cell.angle_gamma   90.00
#
_symmetry.space_group_name_H-M   'P 1'
#
loop_
_entity.id
_entity.type
_entity.pdbx_description
1 polymer ?
#
loop_
_entity_poly.entity_id
_entity_poly.type
_entity_poly.pdbx_seq_one_letter_code
_entity_poly.pdbx_strand_id
1 'polypeptide(L)'
;ESIAFYLHLRNDENVVAFKQLQETVQYVLKAIGYKEIIPYFAPAPPPISISLVDIAHQAGSGYELAFFDLLEKRLSSLIETGVDNLQLCSLQSCVKHLRCTRVWTRACDSLREEIVCFIRERLTSTTSERLKCSLR
;
A
#
# COMPACT_ATOMS: atom_id res chain seq x y z
N GLU A 1 20.93 -18.03 -11.43
CA GLU A 1 20.40 -18.00 -10.04
C GLU A 1 19.71 -16.66 -9.79
N SER A 2 18.69 -16.60 -8.93
CA SER A 2 17.89 -15.38 -8.67
C SER A 2 18.48 -14.54 -7.53
N ILE A 3 18.31 -13.22 -7.57
CA ILE A 3 18.73 -12.28 -6.51
C ILE A 3 18.06 -12.63 -5.16
N ALA A 4 16.81 -13.14 -5.19
CA ALA A 4 16.12 -13.58 -3.99
C ALA A 4 16.84 -14.74 -3.28
N PHE A 5 17.39 -15.68 -4.05
CA PHE A 5 18.18 -16.80 -3.53
C PHE A 5 19.50 -16.31 -2.91
N TYR A 6 20.18 -15.37 -3.58
CA TYR A 6 21.42 -14.78 -3.08
C TYR A 6 21.23 -14.02 -1.76
N LEU A 7 20.12 -13.28 -1.63
CA LEU A 7 19.76 -12.57 -0.40
C LEU A 7 19.44 -13.54 0.74
N HIS A 8 18.71 -14.61 0.45
CA HIS A 8 18.37 -15.64 1.44
C HIS A 8 19.62 -16.40 1.94
N LEU A 9 20.63 -16.57 1.09
CA LEU A 9 21.90 -17.19 1.48
C LEU A 9 22.77 -16.27 2.36
N ARG A 10 22.61 -14.95 2.24
CA ARG A 10 23.45 -13.95 2.93
C ARG A 10 22.82 -13.41 4.22
N ASN A 11 21.50 -13.54 4.39
CA ASN A 11 20.77 -13.07 5.56
C ASN A 11 20.14 -14.27 6.29
N ASP A 12 20.37 -14.40 7.60
CA ASP A 12 19.68 -15.38 8.46
C ASP A 12 18.17 -15.09 8.59
N GLU A 13 17.74 -13.90 8.20
CA GLU A 13 16.37 -13.40 8.32
C GLU A 13 15.64 -13.42 6.97
N ASN A 14 14.33 -13.74 7.00
CA ASN A 14 13.42 -13.63 5.85
C ASN A 14 13.11 -12.17 5.44
N VAL A 15 13.75 -11.20 6.09
CA VAL A 15 13.54 -9.76 5.90
C VAL A 15 14.88 -9.11 5.56
N VAL A 16 14.87 -8.26 4.53
CA VAL A 16 16.04 -7.49 4.08
C VAL A 16 15.67 -6.01 4.07
N ALA A 17 16.51 -5.16 4.64
CA ALA A 17 16.31 -3.72 4.59
C ALA A 17 16.40 -3.22 3.14
N PHE A 18 15.57 -2.25 2.75
CA PHE A 18 15.54 -1.71 1.39
C PHE A 18 16.93 -1.24 0.89
N LYS A 19 17.71 -0.61 1.78
CA LYS A 19 19.09 -0.19 1.50
C LYS A 19 20.01 -1.37 1.17
N GLN A 20 19.92 -2.45 1.95
CA GLN A 20 20.72 -3.67 1.75
C GLN A 20 20.34 -4.37 0.44
N LEU A 21 19.05 -4.36 0.08
CA LEU A 21 18.57 -4.84 -1.22
C LEU A 21 19.19 -4.01 -2.36
N GLN A 22 19.12 -2.67 -2.26
CA GLN A 22 19.68 -1.77 -3.26
C GLN A 22 21.18 -2.00 -3.47
N GLU A 23 21.94 -2.08 -2.38
CA GLU A 23 23.39 -2.35 -2.41
C GLU A 23 23.71 -3.71 -3.04
N THR A 24 22.91 -4.73 -2.73
CA THR A 24 23.11 -6.07 -3.29
C THR A 24 22.87 -6.10 -4.79
N VAL A 25 21.81 -5.44 -5.28
CA VAL A 25 21.55 -5.35 -6.73
C VAL A 25 22.67 -4.59 -7.43
N GLN A 26 23.13 -3.47 -6.87
CA GLN A 26 24.26 -2.71 -7.41
C GLN A 26 25.56 -3.55 -7.47
N TYR A 27 25.81 -4.36 -6.43
CA TYR A 27 26.94 -5.28 -6.40
C TYR A 27 26.82 -6.36 -7.49
N VAL A 28 25.64 -6.98 -7.64
CA VAL A 28 25.41 -7.98 -8.68
C VAL A 28 25.63 -7.38 -10.06
N LEU A 29 25.01 -6.22 -10.36
CA LEU A 29 25.22 -5.50 -11.63
C LEU A 29 26.70 -5.25 -11.93
N LYS A 30 27.48 -4.87 -10.92
CA LYS A 30 28.94 -4.70 -11.04
C LYS A 30 29.65 -6.02 -11.36
N ALA A 31 29.27 -7.12 -10.70
CA ALA A 31 29.87 -8.44 -10.84
C ALA A 31 29.59 -9.07 -12.21
N ILE A 32 28.40 -8.83 -12.78
CA ILE A 32 28.01 -9.30 -14.11
C ILE A 32 28.42 -8.37 -15.26
N GLY A 33 29.20 -7.31 -14.97
CA GLY A 33 29.81 -6.44 -15.97
C GLY A 33 29.01 -5.19 -16.37
N TYR A 34 27.82 -4.99 -15.82
CA TYR A 34 26.90 -3.88 -16.16
C TYR A 34 27.12 -2.64 -15.28
N LYS A 35 28.35 -2.15 -15.23
CA LYS A 35 28.72 -1.04 -14.34
C LYS A 35 28.10 0.29 -14.76
N GLU A 36 27.85 0.47 -16.06
CA GLU A 36 27.20 1.65 -16.62
C GLU A 36 25.75 1.84 -16.16
N ILE A 37 25.07 0.77 -15.72
CA ILE A 37 23.65 0.83 -15.31
C ILE A 37 23.51 1.25 -13.84
N ILE A 38 24.55 1.06 -13.02
CA ILE A 38 24.52 1.31 -11.57
C ILE A 38 24.06 2.73 -11.20
N PRO A 39 24.54 3.82 -11.87
CA PRO A 39 24.09 5.19 -11.56
C PRO A 39 22.60 5.42 -11.87
N TYR A 40 22.02 4.62 -12.77
CA TYR A 40 20.62 4.70 -13.16
C TYR A 40 19.72 3.76 -12.35
N PHE A 41 20.30 2.90 -11.53
CA PHE A 41 19.56 2.01 -10.64
C PHE A 41 19.09 2.77 -9.40
N ALA A 42 17.91 3.39 -9.52
CA ALA A 42 17.18 4.04 -8.43
C ALA A 42 15.90 3.24 -8.14
N PRO A 43 15.94 2.26 -7.20
CA PRO A 43 14.75 1.53 -6.85
C PRO A 43 13.72 2.50 -6.25
N ALA A 44 12.47 2.42 -6.73
CA ALA A 44 11.39 3.21 -6.16
C ALA A 44 11.18 2.83 -4.69
N PRO A 45 10.86 3.81 -3.80
CA PRO A 45 10.55 3.50 -2.42
C PRO A 45 9.38 2.50 -2.34
N PRO A 46 9.36 1.62 -1.33
CA PRO A 46 8.27 0.67 -1.16
C PRO A 46 6.93 1.42 -1.00
N PRO A 47 5.81 0.86 -1.50
CA PRO A 47 4.52 1.51 -1.38
C PRO A 47 4.13 1.67 0.09
N ILE A 48 3.55 2.81 0.44
CA ILE A 48 2.95 2.99 1.75
C ILE A 48 1.64 2.22 1.75
N SER A 49 1.47 1.35 2.76
CA SER A 49 0.28 0.50 2.87
C SER A 49 -0.62 0.97 4.00
N ILE A 50 -1.91 1.13 3.72
CA ILE A 50 -2.96 1.40 4.71
C ILE A 50 -3.87 0.18 4.79
N SER A 51 -4.16 -0.26 6.00
CA SER A 51 -5.15 -1.31 6.27
C SER A 51 -6.52 -0.68 6.52
N LEU A 52 -7.47 -0.90 5.62
CA LEU A 52 -8.83 -0.35 5.76
C LEU A 52 -9.58 -0.96 6.95
N VAL A 53 -9.29 -2.22 7.29
CA VAL A 53 -9.93 -2.88 8.43
C VAL A 53 -9.45 -2.28 9.76
N ASP A 54 -8.21 -1.81 9.85
CA ASP A 54 -7.72 -1.15 11.07
C ASP A 54 -8.40 0.20 11.28
N ILE A 55 -8.67 0.93 10.20
CA ILE A 55 -9.48 2.15 10.24
C ILE A 55 -10.91 1.82 10.69
N ALA A 56 -11.50 0.74 10.18
CA ALA A 56 -12.84 0.30 10.58
C ALA A 56 -12.89 -0.10 12.07
N HIS A 57 -11.88 -0.79 12.58
CA HIS A 57 -11.75 -1.08 14.00
C HIS A 57 -11.63 0.20 14.84
N GLN A 58 -10.88 1.19 14.37
CA GLN A 58 -10.75 2.48 15.05
C GLN A 58 -12.07 3.27 15.06
N ALA A 59 -12.85 3.20 13.98
CA ALA A 59 -14.17 3.82 13.89
C ALA A 59 -15.22 3.16 14.78
N GLY A 60 -15.08 1.85 15.01
CA GLY A 60 -16.07 1.02 15.69
C GLY A 60 -17.03 0.33 14.71
N SER A 61 -17.55 -0.82 15.13
CA SER A 61 -18.42 -1.65 14.29
C SER A 61 -19.78 -0.99 14.05
N GLY A 62 -20.23 -0.91 12.79
CA GLY A 62 -21.48 -0.25 12.40
C GLY A 62 -21.40 1.27 12.22
N TYR A 63 -20.26 1.90 12.46
CA TYR A 63 -20.09 3.36 12.37
C TYR A 63 -19.47 3.80 11.03
N GLU A 64 -20.21 3.56 9.93
CA GLU A 64 -19.75 3.87 8.56
C GLU A 64 -19.32 5.34 8.40
N LEU A 65 -20.06 6.30 8.95
CA LEU A 65 -19.71 7.73 8.88
C LEU A 65 -18.39 8.06 9.61
N ALA A 66 -18.16 7.47 10.78
CA ALA A 66 -16.92 7.67 11.51
C ALA A 66 -15.73 7.05 10.77
N PHE A 67 -15.95 5.92 10.08
CA PHE A 67 -14.97 5.32 9.21
C PHE A 67 -14.57 6.24 8.05
N PHE A 68 -15.55 6.85 7.37
CA PHE A 68 -15.26 7.76 6.25
C PHE A 68 -14.49 9.01 6.70
N ASP A 69 -14.82 9.58 7.87
CA ASP A 69 -14.06 10.72 8.45
C ASP A 69 -12.61 10.35 8.79
N LEU A 70 -12.38 9.17 9.39
CA LEU A 70 -11.03 8.69 9.67
C LEU A 70 -10.24 8.38 8.40
N LEU A 71 -10.89 7.78 7.40
CA LEU A 71 -10.29 7.48 6.11
C LEU A 71 -9.87 8.77 5.38
N GLU A 72 -10.72 9.80 5.39
CA GLU A 72 -10.41 11.12 4.82
C GLU A 72 -9.15 11.71 5.46
N LYS A 73 -9.13 11.81 6.80
CA LYS A 73 -7.99 12.36 7.54
C LYS A 73 -6.68 11.62 7.23
N ARG A 74 -6.75 10.28 7.11
CA ARG A 74 -5.59 9.46 6.76
C ARG A 74 -5.11 9.70 5.34
N LEU A 75 -6.02 9.77 4.37
CA LEU A 75 -5.68 10.07 2.98
C LEU A 75 -5.07 11.46 2.86
N SER A 76 -5.69 12.49 3.43
CA SER A 76 -5.18 13.86 3.39
C SER A 76 -3.76 13.98 3.97
N SER A 77 -3.51 13.39 5.15
CA SER A 77 -2.18 13.41 5.77
C SER A 77 -1.10 12.76 4.91
N LEU A 78 -1.43 11.68 4.20
CA LEU A 78 -0.48 11.01 3.31
C LEU A 78 -0.24 11.79 2.02
N ILE A 79 -1.29 12.41 1.48
CA ILE A 79 -1.17 13.28 0.30
C ILE A 79 -0.30 14.49 0.63
N GLU A 80 -0.49 15.12 1.79
CA GLU A 80 0.34 16.23 2.28
C GLU A 80 1.83 15.85 2.44
N THR A 81 2.11 14.58 2.76
CA THR A 81 3.48 14.06 2.89
C THR A 81 4.17 13.85 1.53
N GLY A 82 3.44 13.96 0.41
CA GLY A 82 4.01 13.80 -0.93
C GLY A 82 4.28 12.35 -1.33
N VAL A 83 3.41 11.43 -0.92
CA VAL A 83 3.55 10.00 -1.21
C VAL A 83 3.36 9.73 -2.71
N ASP A 84 4.28 8.97 -3.32
CA ASP A 84 4.20 8.61 -4.75
C ASP A 84 3.43 7.32 -5.02
N ASN A 85 3.37 6.40 -4.04
CA ASN A 85 2.77 5.09 -4.21
C ASN A 85 2.03 4.64 -2.94
N LEU A 86 0.70 4.53 -3.05
CA LEU A 86 -0.22 4.17 -1.98
C LEU A 86 -0.92 2.84 -2.27
N GLN A 87 -0.96 1.96 -1.27
CA GLN A 87 -1.69 0.70 -1.34
C GLN A 87 -2.72 0.63 -0.20
N LEU A 88 -4.00 0.57 -0.56
CA LEU A 88 -5.06 0.32 0.42
C LEU A 88 -5.39 -1.17 0.42
N CYS A 89 -5.42 -1.78 1.60
CA CYS A 89 -5.55 -3.23 1.77
C CYS A 89 -6.74 -3.58 2.65
N SER A 90 -7.13 -4.85 2.64
CA SER A 90 -8.13 -5.44 3.55
C SER A 90 -9.55 -4.89 3.34
N LEU A 91 -9.91 -4.50 2.12
CA LEU A 91 -11.23 -3.95 1.81
C LEU A 91 -12.37 -4.90 2.20
N GLN A 92 -12.25 -6.19 1.88
CA GLN A 92 -13.29 -7.17 2.18
C GLN A 92 -13.55 -7.30 3.68
N SER A 93 -12.47 -7.37 4.47
CA SER A 93 -12.55 -7.46 5.93
C SER A 93 -13.11 -6.17 6.55
N CYS A 94 -12.72 -5.01 6.01
CA CYS A 94 -13.28 -3.71 6.38
C CYS A 94 -14.81 -3.68 6.19
N VAL A 95 -15.30 -4.03 5.00
CA VAL A 95 -16.73 -4.04 4.69
C VAL A 95 -17.48 -4.99 5.63
N LYS A 96 -16.97 -6.21 5.86
CA LYS A 96 -17.59 -7.15 6.79
C LYS A 96 -17.66 -6.62 8.22
N HIS A 97 -16.61 -5.94 8.68
CA HIS A 97 -16.55 -5.33 10.00
C HIS A 97 -17.59 -4.21 10.15
N LEU A 98 -17.68 -3.31 9.17
CA LEU A 98 -18.63 -2.20 9.17
C LEU A 98 -20.08 -2.68 9.08
N ARG A 99 -20.33 -3.76 8.31
CA ARG A 99 -21.68 -4.36 8.18
C ARG A 99 -22.03 -5.34 9.31
N CYS A 100 -21.15 -5.54 10.29
CA CYS A 100 -21.33 -6.49 11.39
C CYS A 100 -21.71 -7.91 10.93
N THR A 101 -21.20 -8.35 9.77
CA THR A 101 -21.62 -9.61 9.14
C THR A 101 -20.46 -10.56 8.91
N ARG A 102 -20.73 -11.86 9.05
CA ARG A 102 -19.78 -12.92 8.72
C ARG A 102 -19.89 -13.34 7.25
N VAL A 103 -21.10 -13.23 6.69
CA VAL A 103 -21.45 -13.64 5.31
C VAL A 103 -21.56 -12.39 4.44
N TRP A 104 -21.02 -12.48 3.23
CA TRP A 104 -21.10 -11.39 2.25
C TRP A 104 -22.54 -11.27 1.70
N THR A 105 -23.05 -10.05 1.62
CA THR A 105 -24.42 -9.76 1.18
C THR A 105 -24.42 -8.62 0.15
N ARG A 106 -25.55 -8.37 -0.52
CA ARG A 106 -25.69 -7.23 -1.45
C ARG A 106 -25.39 -5.88 -0.79
N ALA A 107 -25.70 -5.73 0.49
CA ALA A 107 -25.35 -4.51 1.23
C ALA A 107 -23.84 -4.35 1.41
N CYS A 108 -23.08 -5.45 1.43
CA CYS A 108 -21.62 -5.41 1.41
C CYS A 108 -21.10 -4.92 0.05
N ASP A 109 -21.73 -5.32 -1.05
CA ASP A 109 -21.36 -4.83 -2.39
C ASP A 109 -21.59 -3.33 -2.50
N SER A 110 -22.74 -2.83 -2.05
CA SER A 110 -23.03 -1.39 -2.01
C SER A 110 -21.99 -0.62 -1.21
N LEU A 111 -21.72 -1.04 0.04
CA LEU A 111 -20.72 -0.36 0.87
C LEU A 111 -19.30 -0.44 0.27
N ARG A 112 -18.94 -1.58 -0.33
CA ARG A 112 -17.66 -1.73 -1.01
C ARG A 112 -17.51 -0.69 -2.12
N GLU A 113 -18.52 -0.53 -2.96
CA GLU A 113 -18.50 0.47 -4.03
C GLU A 113 -18.45 1.90 -3.47
N GLU A 114 -19.20 2.20 -2.40
CA GLU A 114 -19.15 3.50 -1.74
C GLU A 114 -17.74 3.83 -1.23
N ILE A 115 -17.06 2.87 -0.59
CA ILE A 115 -15.67 3.03 -0.13
C ILE A 115 -14.72 3.28 -1.31
N VAL A 116 -14.87 2.51 -2.39
CA VAL A 116 -14.03 2.63 -3.59
C VAL A 116 -14.23 3.99 -4.26
N CYS A 117 -15.49 4.42 -4.44
CA CYS A 117 -15.83 5.71 -5.03
C CYS A 117 -15.28 6.85 -4.17
N PHE A 118 -15.48 6.79 -2.85
CA PHE A 118 -14.95 7.77 -1.93
C PHE A 118 -13.42 7.92 -2.06
N ILE A 119 -12.68 6.80 -2.03
CA ILE A 119 -11.22 6.83 -2.18
C ILE A 119 -10.84 7.46 -3.52
N ARG A 120 -11.48 7.06 -4.63
CA ARG A 120 -11.19 7.59 -5.96
C ARG A 120 -11.43 9.09 -6.04
N GLU A 121 -12.57 9.58 -5.54
CA GLU A 121 -12.93 10.99 -5.54
C GLU A 121 -11.95 11.84 -4.73
N ARG A 122 -11.49 11.33 -3.57
CA ARG A 122 -10.48 12.02 -2.78
C ARG A 122 -9.16 12.08 -3.51
N LEU A 123 -8.71 10.98 -4.11
CA LEU A 123 -7.45 10.97 -4.84
C LEU A 123 -7.49 11.79 -6.15
N THR A 124 -8.62 11.87 -6.86
CA THR A 124 -8.71 12.72 -8.06
C THR A 124 -8.78 14.21 -7.74
N SER A 125 -9.41 14.58 -6.62
CA SER A 125 -9.58 15.99 -6.24
C SER A 125 -8.32 16.64 -5.68
N THR A 126 -7.40 15.87 -5.09
CA THR A 126 -6.21 16.43 -4.41
C THR A 126 -4.88 16.18 -5.10
N THR A 127 -4.80 15.29 -6.11
CA THR A 127 -3.50 14.81 -6.57
C THR A 127 -3.09 15.26 -7.97
N SER A 128 -1.82 15.65 -8.09
CA SER A 128 -1.09 15.76 -9.35
C SER A 128 -0.85 14.35 -9.94
N GLU A 129 -0.62 14.24 -11.25
CA GLU A 129 -0.52 13.00 -12.06
C GLU A 129 0.48 11.92 -11.57
N ARG A 130 1.16 12.13 -10.43
CA ARG A 130 2.25 11.29 -9.91
C ARG A 130 1.84 10.21 -8.92
N LEU A 131 0.74 10.35 -8.17
CA LEU A 131 0.36 9.35 -7.17
C LEU A 131 -0.21 8.10 -7.82
N LYS A 132 0.47 6.98 -7.64
CA LYS A 132 -0.05 5.65 -7.97
C LYS A 132 -0.81 5.10 -6.78
N CYS A 133 -2.07 4.72 -6.99
CA CYS A 133 -2.89 4.11 -5.95
C CYS A 133 -3.41 2.75 -6.40
N SER A 134 -3.34 1.75 -5.52
CA SER A 134 -3.97 0.44 -5.73
C SER A 134 -4.78 0.00 -4.51
N LEU A 135 -5.84 -0.76 -4.77
CA LEU A 135 -6.75 -1.28 -3.77
C LEU A 135 -6.71 -2.82 -3.83
N ARG A 136 -6.43 -3.47 -2.70
CA ARG A 136 -6.32 -4.93 -2.55
C ARG A 136 -7.29 -5.49 -1.52
#